data_AF-A0A9E6JPT8-F1
#
_entry.id   AF-A0A9E6JPT8-F1
#
_cell.length_a   1.000
_cell.length_b   1.000
_cell.length_c   1.000
_cell.angle_alpha   90.00
_cell.angle_beta   90.00
_cell.angle_gamma   90.00
#
_symmetry.space_group_name_H-M   'P 1'
#
loop_
_entity.id
_entity.type
_entity.pdbx_description
1 polymer ?
#
loop_
_entity_poly.entity_id
_entity_poly.type
_entity_poly.pdbx_seq_one_letter_code
_entity_poly.pdbx_strand_id
1 'polypeptide(L)'
;MGTVTASLSGAFRAETKDEVSAKNLRDMINGLMALGRMQAQSTPEINALMQSISLGGKDNTVELSFTVPTELLDAMTAKSKAKVKTLAYEQ
;
A
#
# COMPACT_ATOMS: atom_id res chain seq x y z
N MET A 1 15.70 -19.60 18.91
CA MET A 1 14.30 -19.58 18.44
C MET A 1 14.12 -18.29 17.67
N GLY A 2 14.14 -18.33 16.34
CA GLY A 2 13.91 -17.15 15.51
C GLY A 2 12.49 -17.21 14.97
N THR A 3 11.61 -16.33 15.43
CA THR A 3 10.37 -16.07 14.71
C THR A 3 10.77 -15.34 13.44
N VAL A 4 10.77 -16.04 12.31
CA VAL A 4 10.78 -15.35 11.01
C VAL A 4 9.44 -14.65 10.93
N THR A 5 9.39 -13.40 11.38
CA THR A 5 8.26 -12.52 11.13
C THR A 5 8.32 -12.23 9.64
N ALA A 6 7.72 -13.12 8.82
CA ALA A 6 7.66 -12.90 7.39
C ALA A 6 6.90 -11.58 7.18
N SER A 7 7.51 -10.65 6.46
CA SER A 7 6.87 -9.40 6.02
C SER A 7 7.20 -9.24 4.54
N LEU A 8 6.20 -8.87 3.75
CA LEU A 8 6.40 -8.57 2.34
C LEU A 8 6.70 -7.09 2.21
N SER A 9 7.96 -6.77 1.94
CA SER A 9 8.40 -5.39 1.73
C SER A 9 8.78 -5.17 0.27
N GLY A 10 8.43 -4.02 -0.27
CA GLY A 10 8.82 -3.58 -1.60
C GLY A 10 9.08 -2.08 -1.62
N ALA A 11 10.00 -1.64 -2.47
CA ALA A 11 10.32 -0.24 -2.66
C ALA A 11 10.31 0.09 -4.15
N PHE A 12 9.69 1.20 -4.50
CA PHE A 12 9.65 1.75 -5.85
C PHE A 12 10.33 3.11 -5.85
N ARG A 13 11.42 3.24 -6.61
CA ARG A 13 12.16 4.50 -6.74
C ARG A 13 11.97 5.06 -8.13
N ALA A 14 11.57 6.32 -8.21
CA ALA A 14 11.45 7.06 -9.45
C ALA A 14 12.32 8.32 -9.38
N GLU A 15 13.13 8.53 -10.42
CA GLU A 15 13.92 9.74 -10.61
C GLU A 15 13.27 10.58 -11.69
N THR A 16 13.03 11.85 -11.41
CA THR A 16 12.45 12.79 -12.37
C THR A 16 13.52 13.70 -12.93
N LYS A 17 13.28 14.22 -14.13
CA LYS A 17 14.22 15.09 -14.84
C LYS A 17 14.48 16.41 -14.10
N ASP A 18 13.46 16.96 -13.44
CA ASP A 18 13.47 18.28 -12.80
C ASP A 18 12.69 18.27 -11.48
N GLU A 19 12.95 19.26 -10.62
CA GLU A 19 12.35 19.36 -9.27
C GLU A 19 10.83 19.56 -9.31
N VAL A 20 10.35 20.30 -10.31
CA VAL A 20 8.91 20.54 -10.53
C VAL A 20 8.19 19.21 -10.79
N SER A 21 8.80 18.32 -11.59
CA SER A 21 8.23 17.01 -11.88
C SER A 21 8.22 16.10 -10.64
N ALA A 22 9.28 16.12 -9.82
CA ALA A 22 9.32 15.39 -8.55
C ALA A 22 8.21 15.88 -7.62
N LYS A 23 8.03 17.20 -7.50
CA LYS A 23 6.99 17.81 -6.69
C LYS A 23 5.60 17.37 -7.14
N ASN A 24 5.31 17.50 -8.43
CA ASN A 24 4.02 17.08 -8.99
C ASN A 24 3.74 15.59 -8.75
N LEU A 25 4.73 14.72 -8.94
CA LEU A 25 4.59 13.30 -8.66
C LEU A 25 4.31 13.03 -7.17
N ARG A 26 5.01 13.71 -6.26
CA ARG A 26 4.74 13.63 -4.81
C ARG A 26 3.32 14.11 -4.50
N ASP A 27 2.88 15.23 -5.07
CA ASP A 27 1.52 15.74 -4.86
C ASP A 27 0.46 14.75 -5.36
N MET A 28 0.66 14.13 -6.52
CA MET A 28 -0.24 13.10 -7.05
C MET A 28 -0.29 11.87 -6.14
N ILE A 29 0.86 11.39 -5.67
CA ILE A 29 0.92 10.24 -4.75
C ILE A 29 0.28 10.60 -3.41
N ASN A 30 0.55 11.79 -2.86
CA ASN A 30 -0.09 12.27 -1.63
C ASN A 30 -1.62 12.36 -1.80
N GLY A 31 -2.10 12.84 -2.95
CA GLY A 31 -3.52 12.85 -3.29
C GLY A 31 -4.13 11.45 -3.33
N LEU A 32 -3.46 10.50 -3.99
CA LEU A 32 -3.86 9.10 -4.00
C LEU A 32 -3.91 8.50 -2.59
N MET A 33 -2.89 8.77 -1.77
CA MET A 33 -2.84 8.32 -0.38
C MET A 33 -3.95 8.96 0.46
N ALA A 34 -4.28 10.23 0.24
CA ALA A 34 -5.38 10.90 0.91
C ALA A 34 -6.73 10.27 0.58
N LEU A 35 -6.96 9.94 -0.71
CA LEU A 35 -8.15 9.19 -1.14
C LEU A 35 -8.18 7.78 -0.53
N GLY A 36 -7.04 7.09 -0.50
CA GLY A 36 -6.88 5.79 0.15
C GLY A 36 -7.20 5.86 1.65
N ARG A 37 -6.73 6.90 2.34
CA ARG A 37 -7.04 7.17 3.75
C ARG A 37 -8.52 7.47 3.98
N MET A 38 -9.17 8.17 3.05
CA MET A 38 -10.61 8.41 3.14
C MET A 38 -11.42 7.11 3.01
N GLN A 39 -11.02 6.20 2.11
CA GLN A 39 -11.61 4.86 2.02
C GLN A 39 -11.26 3.98 3.24
N ALA A 40 -10.07 4.18 3.81
CA ALA A 40 -9.62 3.50 5.02
C ALA A 40 -10.45 3.84 6.26
N GLN A 41 -11.05 5.04 6.33
CA GLN A 41 -11.99 5.37 7.42
C GLN A 41 -13.20 4.44 7.42
N SER A 42 -13.63 3.98 6.23
CA SER A 42 -14.74 3.04 6.09
C SER A 42 -14.31 1.57 6.20
N THR A 43 -13.02 1.27 5.98
CA THR A 43 -12.49 -0.10 5.99
C THR A 43 -11.16 -0.18 6.77
N PRO A 44 -11.15 -0.74 8.00
CA PRO A 44 -9.96 -0.75 8.85
C PRO A 44 -8.77 -1.53 8.26
N GLU A 45 -9.02 -2.50 7.40
CA GLU A 45 -7.96 -3.23 6.69
C GLU A 45 -7.20 -2.35 5.70
N ILE A 46 -7.93 -1.50 4.97
CA ILE A 46 -7.33 -0.53 4.05
C ILE A 46 -6.51 0.49 4.87
N ASN A 47 -6.95 0.84 6.09
CA ASN A 47 -6.18 1.73 6.97
C ASN A 47 -4.81 1.14 7.32
N ALA A 48 -4.79 -0.12 7.74
CA ALA A 48 -3.56 -0.77 8.14
C ALA A 48 -2.60 -0.96 6.93
N LEU A 49 -3.13 -1.15 5.72
CA LEU A 49 -2.33 -1.09 4.47
C LEU A 49 -1.81 0.32 4.18
N MET A 50 -2.63 1.37 4.34
CA MET A 50 -2.20 2.75 4.11
C MET A 50 -1.11 3.19 5.09
N GLN A 51 -1.14 2.70 6.34
CA GLN A 51 -0.08 2.91 7.33
C GLN A 51 1.20 2.14 7.02
N SER A 52 1.10 1.07 6.24
CA SER A 52 2.22 0.25 5.80
C SER A 52 2.99 0.88 4.62
N ILE A 53 2.44 1.92 3.99
CA ILE A 53 3.05 2.64 2.87
C ILE A 53 3.73 3.91 3.40
N SER A 54 5.02 4.04 3.12
CA SER A 54 5.84 5.22 3.38
C SER A 54 6.30 5.85 2.08
N LEU A 55 6.02 7.14 1.93
CA LEU A 55 6.53 7.96 0.84
C LEU A 55 7.74 8.75 1.35
N GLY A 56 8.90 8.44 0.80
CA GLY A 56 10.14 9.18 0.93
C GLY A 56 10.50 9.89 -0.38
N GLY A 57 11.57 10.68 -0.34
CA GLY A 57 12.10 11.32 -1.53
C GLY A 57 12.84 12.60 -1.20
N LYS A 58 13.97 12.80 -1.87
CA LYS A 58 14.83 13.97 -1.72
C LYS A 58 15.16 14.52 -3.11
N ASP A 59 15.21 15.84 -3.24
CA ASP A 59 15.52 16.55 -4.49
C ASP A 59 14.60 16.10 -5.64
N ASN A 60 15.17 15.42 -6.66
CA ASN A 60 14.47 14.94 -7.85
C ASN A 60 14.09 13.45 -7.79
N THR A 61 14.19 12.83 -6.63
CA THR A 61 13.85 11.41 -6.43
C THR A 61 12.63 11.25 -5.56
N VAL A 62 11.74 10.34 -5.94
CA VAL A 62 10.60 9.87 -5.15
C VAL A 62 10.81 8.40 -4.84
N GLU A 63 10.66 8.02 -3.57
CA GLU A 63 10.75 6.64 -3.12
C GLU A 63 9.45 6.26 -2.42
N LEU A 64 8.77 5.25 -2.93
CA LEU A 64 7.58 4.67 -2.32
C LEU A 64 7.93 3.29 -1.78
N SER A 65 7.95 3.16 -0.47
CA SER A 65 8.25 1.91 0.21
C SER A 65 7.00 1.40 0.91
N PHE A 66 6.72 0.11 0.80
CA PHE A 66 5.61 -0.53 1.49
C PHE A 66 6.10 -1.77 2.22
N THR A 67 5.57 -2.03 3.42
CA THR A 67 5.87 -3.24 4.19
C THR A 67 4.59 -3.82 4.75
N VAL A 68 4.12 -4.93 4.18
CA VAL A 68 2.89 -5.59 4.59
C VAL A 68 3.22 -6.75 5.55
N PRO A 69 2.71 -6.72 6.80
CA PRO A 69 2.84 -7.84 7.73
C PRO A 69 2.07 -9.07 7.23
N THR A 70 2.58 -10.29 7.51
CA THR A 70 1.88 -11.52 7.11
C THR A 70 0.50 -11.68 7.74
N GLU A 71 0.27 -11.15 8.95
CA GLU A 71 -1.06 -11.14 9.58
C GLU A 71 -2.10 -10.35 8.76
N LEU A 72 -1.67 -9.27 8.11
CA LEU A 72 -2.50 -8.47 7.20
C LEU A 72 -2.75 -9.20 5.88
N LEU A 73 -1.73 -9.87 5.35
CA LEU A 73 -1.85 -10.73 4.17
C LEU A 73 -2.82 -11.90 4.41
N ASP A 74 -2.75 -12.54 5.59
CA ASP A 74 -3.63 -13.64 5.95
C ASP A 74 -5.09 -13.17 6.08
N ALA A 75 -5.32 -12.04 6.76
CA ALA A 75 -6.65 -11.43 6.85
C ALA A 75 -7.23 -11.07 5.46
N MET A 76 -6.43 -10.49 4.57
CA MET A 76 -6.85 -10.14 3.22
C MET A 76 -7.12 -11.36 2.33
N THR A 77 -6.28 -12.41 2.42
CA THR A 77 -6.43 -13.64 1.63
C THR A 77 -7.62 -14.47 2.10
N ALA A 78 -7.88 -14.52 3.42
CA ALA A 78 -9.07 -15.15 3.99
C ALA A 78 -10.36 -14.49 3.49
N LYS A 79 -10.42 -13.14 3.45
CA LYS A 79 -11.57 -12.41 2.89
C LYS A 79 -11.69 -12.51 1.38
N SER A 80 -10.58 -12.54 0.66
CA SER A 80 -10.57 -12.74 -0.79
C SER A 80 -11.10 -14.13 -1.16
N LYS A 81 -10.72 -15.18 -0.42
CA LYS A 81 -11.27 -16.53 -0.61
C LYS A 81 -12.77 -16.59 -0.30
N ALA A 82 -13.24 -15.85 0.71
CA ALA A 82 -14.65 -15.78 1.06
C ALA A 82 -15.50 -15.07 -0.02
N LYS A 83 -15.00 -13.98 -0.62
CA LYS A 83 -15.69 -13.29 -1.73
C LYS A 83 -15.66 -14.07 -3.04
N VAL A 84 -14.60 -14.83 -3.33
CA VAL A 84 -14.53 -15.64 -4.56
C VAL A 84 -15.44 -16.88 -4.44
N LYS A 85 -15.58 -17.46 -3.24
CA LYS A 85 -16.44 -18.64 -3.02
C LYS A 85 -17.93 -18.32 -3.12
N THR A 86 -18.37 -17.10 -2.78
CA THR A 86 -19.79 -16.71 -2.94
C THR A 86 -20.16 -16.41 -4.40
N LEU A 87 -19.21 -15.93 -5.21
CA LEU A 87 -19.43 -15.72 -6.66
C LEU A 87 -19.40 -17.02 -7.47
N ALA A 88 -18.74 -18.07 -6.94
CA ALA A 88 -18.67 -19.39 -7.56
C ALA A 88 -19.82 -20.33 -7.16
N TYR A 89 -20.78 -19.88 -6.34
CA TYR A 89 -21.94 -20.68 -5.91
C TYR A 89 -23.28 -20.21 -6.50
N GLU A 90 -23.29 -19.15 -7.32
CA GLU A 90 -24.49 -18.64 -8.01
C GLU A 90 -24.53 -18.98 -9.51
N GLN A 91 -23.94 -20.11 -9.94
CA GLN A 91 -24.09 -20.63 -11.30
C GLN A 91 -24.51 -22.09 -11.28
#